data_AF-A0A538NNP7-F1
#
_entry.id   AF-A0A538NNP7-F1
#
_cell.length_a   1.000
_cell.length_b   1.000
_cell.length_c   1.000
_cell.angle_alpha   90.00
_cell.angle_beta   90.00
_cell.angle_gamma   90.00
#
_symmetry.space_group_name_H-M   'P 1'
#
loop_
_entity.id
_entity.type
_entity.pdbx_description
1 polymer ?
#
loop_
_entity_poly.entity_id
_entity_poly.type
_entity_poly.pdbx_seq_one_letter_code
_entity_poly.pdbx_strand_id
1 'polypeptide(L)'
;MAREFKPVRFFVMMAAAALIVCGVTAFYTHRAAHGRTAEERAAYALGEKAGEHAPTGTKLPTDADLNMMAQKYFKQQGSGEQQSWDLAFENGYADGFKKTHRPSH
;
A
#
# COMPACT_ATOMS: atom_id res chain seq x y z
N MET A 1 14.39 -46.00 -13.49
CA MET A 1 14.43 -45.05 -14.63
C MET A 1 15.31 -43.88 -14.24
N ALA A 2 16.55 -43.82 -14.75
CA ALA A 2 17.43 -42.68 -14.51
C ALA A 2 16.91 -41.49 -15.34
N ARG A 3 16.34 -40.49 -14.69
CA ARG A 3 16.06 -39.21 -15.33
C ARG A 3 17.41 -38.64 -15.75
N GLU A 4 17.68 -38.59 -17.06
CA GLU A 4 18.87 -37.94 -17.60
C GLU A 4 18.96 -36.51 -17.06
N PHE A 5 19.96 -36.26 -16.22
CA PHE A 5 20.23 -34.92 -15.74
C PHE A 5 20.71 -34.11 -16.95
N LYS A 6 19.86 -33.21 -17.45
CA LYS A 6 20.21 -32.27 -18.52
C LYS A 6 20.69 -30.98 -17.86
N PRO A 7 22.00 -30.78 -17.68
CA PRO A 7 22.55 -29.66 -16.92
C PRO A 7 22.11 -28.32 -17.49
N VAL A 8 22.04 -28.19 -18.82
CA VAL A 8 21.55 -26.98 -19.50
C VAL A 8 20.13 -26.61 -19.07
N ARG A 9 19.22 -27.58 -19.00
CA ARG A 9 17.83 -27.34 -18.57
C ARG A 9 17.76 -26.93 -17.10
N PHE A 10 18.63 -27.51 -16.27
CA PHE A 10 18.71 -27.18 -14.86
C PHE A 10 19.22 -25.74 -14.63
N PHE A 11 20.29 -25.34 -15.33
CA PHE A 11 20.80 -23.97 -15.27
C PHE A 11 19.78 -22.94 -15.76
N VAL A 12 19.05 -23.25 -16.85
CA VAL A 12 17.98 -22.36 -17.35
C VAL A 12 16.85 -22.21 -16.32
N MET A 13 16.41 -23.30 -15.69
CA MET A 13 15.40 -23.25 -14.63
C MET A 13 15.88 -22.43 -13.41
N MET A 14 17.13 -22.60 -13.00
CA MET A 14 17.70 -21.86 -11.87
C MET A 14 17.87 -20.37 -12.17
N ALA A 15 18.30 -20.02 -13.38
CA ALA A 15 18.39 -18.63 -13.82
C ALA A 15 17.01 -17.97 -13.90
N ALA A 16 16.00 -18.68 -14.43
CA ALA A 16 14.62 -18.18 -14.46
C ALA A 16 14.06 -17.96 -13.04
N ALA A 17 14.29 -18.90 -12.12
CA ALA A 17 13.89 -18.75 -10.73
C ALA A 17 14.57 -17.54 -10.06
N ALA A 18 15.87 -17.36 -10.28
CA ALA A 18 16.61 -16.22 -9.74
C ALA A 18 16.10 -14.88 -10.28
N LEU A 19 15.78 -14.79 -11.58
CA LEU A 19 15.19 -13.59 -12.19
C LEU A 19 13.81 -13.27 -11.63
N ILE A 20 12.97 -14.29 -11.43
CA ILE A 20 11.64 -14.11 -10.83
C ILE A 20 11.78 -13.59 -9.40
N VAL A 21 12.65 -14.21 -8.58
CA VAL A 21 12.86 -13.78 -7.19
C VAL A 21 13.41 -12.36 -7.13
N CYS A 22 14.48 -12.06 -7.88
CA CYS A 22 15.06 -10.71 -7.91
C CYS A 22 14.07 -9.66 -8.43
N GLY A 23 13.32 -9.98 -9.48
CA GLY A 23 12.31 -9.08 -10.05
C GLY A 23 11.19 -8.78 -9.07
N VAL A 24 10.70 -9.79 -8.35
CA VAL A 24 9.67 -9.64 -7.32
C VAL A 24 10.19 -8.78 -6.17
N THR A 25 11.38 -9.05 -5.64
CA THR A 25 11.96 -8.26 -4.55
C THR A 25 12.21 -6.81 -4.97
N ALA A 26 12.76 -6.58 -6.17
CA ALA A 26 12.96 -5.24 -6.73
C ALA A 26 11.64 -4.51 -6.93
N PHE A 27 10.59 -5.20 -7.38
CA PHE A 27 9.26 -4.61 -7.54
C PHE A 27 8.64 -4.22 -6.20
N TYR A 28 8.70 -5.08 -5.18
CA TYR A 28 8.17 -4.76 -3.85
C TYR A 28 8.96 -3.64 -3.16
N THR A 29 10.28 -3.62 -3.30
CA THR A 29 11.12 -2.54 -2.74
C THR A 29 10.95 -1.22 -3.50
N HIS A 30 10.89 -1.24 -4.83
CA HIS A 30 10.60 -0.06 -5.64
C HIS A 30 9.18 0.46 -5.40
N ARG A 31 8.20 -0.43 -5.22
CA ARG A 31 6.84 -0.05 -4.82
C ARG A 31 6.86 0.61 -3.44
N ALA A 32 7.49 0.01 -2.44
CA ALA A 32 7.64 0.62 -1.12
C ALA A 32 8.36 1.99 -1.17
N ALA A 33 9.30 2.18 -2.10
CA ALA A 33 10.07 3.42 -2.22
C ALA A 33 9.41 4.53 -3.07
N HIS A 34 8.60 4.19 -4.09
CA HIS A 34 8.09 5.14 -5.07
C HIS A 34 6.59 5.04 -5.38
N GLY A 35 5.91 3.97 -5.00
CA GLY A 35 4.52 3.73 -5.38
C GLY A 35 3.62 3.53 -4.17
N ARG A 36 2.59 4.37 -4.03
CA ARG A 36 1.61 4.21 -2.95
C ARG A 36 1.20 2.73 -2.80
N THR A 37 1.32 2.20 -1.59
CA THR A 37 0.84 0.86 -1.26
C THR A 37 -0.66 0.76 -1.59
N ALA A 38 -1.21 -0.47 -1.70
CA ALA A 38 -2.64 -0.59 -2.02
C ALA A 38 -3.49 0.09 -0.94
N GLU A 39 -3.00 0.03 0.29
CA GLU A 39 -3.50 0.62 1.51
C GLU A 39 -3.42 2.15 1.45
N GLU A 40 -2.27 2.73 1.06
CA GLU A 40 -2.13 4.17 0.87
C GLU A 40 -3.05 4.72 -0.22
N ARG A 41 -3.27 3.98 -1.32
CA ARG A 41 -4.23 4.39 -2.37
C ARG A 41 -5.67 4.36 -1.88
N ALA A 42 -6.04 3.32 -1.15
CA ALA A 42 -7.38 3.19 -0.58
C ALA A 42 -7.65 4.32 0.44
N ALA A 43 -6.70 4.55 1.34
CA ALA A 43 -6.77 5.61 2.32
C ALA A 43 -6.82 6.99 1.66
N TYR A 44 -6.02 7.21 0.61
CA TYR A 44 -6.05 8.44 -0.18
C TYR A 44 -7.41 8.73 -0.80
N ALA A 45 -8.05 7.74 -1.42
CA ALA A 45 -9.39 7.90 -1.98
C ALA A 45 -10.43 8.21 -0.89
N LEU A 46 -10.28 7.60 0.30
CA LEU A 46 -11.15 7.85 1.44
C LEU A 46 -10.96 9.27 2.00
N GLY A 47 -9.71 9.71 2.13
CA GLY A 47 -9.34 11.05 2.56
C GLY A 47 -9.80 12.12 1.57
N GLU A 48 -9.65 11.88 0.27
CA GLU A 48 -10.13 12.77 -0.79
C GLU A 48 -11.64 12.98 -0.68
N LYS A 49 -12.41 11.88 -0.61
CA LYS A 49 -13.87 11.92 -0.45
C LYS A 49 -14.29 12.59 0.85
N ALA A 50 -13.58 12.32 1.95
CA ALA A 50 -13.85 12.96 3.24
C ALA A 50 -13.61 14.46 3.18
N GLY A 51 -12.53 14.91 2.53
CA GLY A 51 -12.23 16.33 2.36
C GLY A 51 -13.18 17.06 1.41
N GLU A 52 -13.78 16.37 0.42
CA GLU A 52 -14.86 16.92 -0.42
C GLU A 52 -16.16 17.20 0.35
N HIS A 53 -16.47 16.33 1.32
CA HIS A 53 -17.72 16.42 2.10
C HIS A 53 -17.55 17.23 3.40
N ALA A 54 -16.32 17.56 3.76
CA ALA A 54 -16.03 18.33 4.96
C ALA A 54 -16.39 19.82 4.74
N PRO A 55 -17.04 20.48 5.71
CA PRO A 55 -17.17 21.93 5.73
C PRO A 55 -15.81 22.62 5.72
N THR A 56 -15.69 23.78 5.09
CA THR A 56 -14.44 24.55 5.05
C THR A 56 -13.93 24.85 6.46
N GLY A 57 -12.71 24.45 6.78
CA GLY A 57 -12.11 24.63 8.11
C GLY A 57 -12.28 23.44 9.05
N THR A 58 -12.76 22.30 8.54
CA THR A 58 -12.79 21.06 9.32
C THR A 58 -11.36 20.64 9.63
N LYS A 59 -11.09 20.41 10.92
CA LYS A 59 -9.79 19.94 11.38
C LYS A 59 -9.58 18.50 10.89
N LEU A 60 -8.36 18.16 10.48
CA LEU A 60 -8.03 16.76 10.18
C LEU A 60 -8.40 15.88 11.40
N PRO A 61 -8.98 14.69 11.16
CA PRO A 61 -9.20 13.71 12.21
C PRO A 61 -7.89 13.43 12.96
N THR A 62 -7.98 13.13 14.26
CA THR A 62 -6.79 12.80 15.05
C THR A 62 -6.18 11.47 14.59
N ASP A 63 -4.90 11.23 14.88
CA ASP A 63 -4.24 9.96 14.56
C ASP A 63 -5.02 8.76 15.11
N ALA A 64 -5.62 8.91 16.30
CA ALA A 64 -6.50 7.90 16.90
C ALA A 64 -7.77 7.65 16.06
N ASP A 65 -8.39 8.69 15.50
CA ASP A 65 -9.57 8.56 14.63
C ASP A 65 -9.19 7.93 13.28
N LEU A 66 -8.05 8.33 12.72
CA LEU A 66 -7.49 7.74 11.49
C LEU A 66 -7.22 6.25 11.68
N ASN A 67 -6.60 5.86 12.79
CA ASN A 67 -6.35 4.47 13.15
C ASN A 67 -7.67 3.69 13.33
N MET A 68 -8.67 4.27 13.99
CA MET A 68 -9.98 3.60 14.14
C MET A 68 -10.69 3.39 12.79
N MET A 69 -10.58 4.36 11.87
CA MET A 69 -11.09 4.24 10.49
C MET A 69 -10.32 3.20 9.68
N ALA A 70 -9.00 3.18 9.79
CA ALA A 70 -8.12 2.17 9.19
C ALA A 70 -8.55 0.77 9.65
N GLN A 71 -8.62 0.54 10.96
CA GLN A 71 -9.04 -0.74 11.52
C GLN A 71 -10.44 -1.17 11.07
N LYS A 72 -11.40 -0.24 10.98
CA LYS A 72 -12.76 -0.56 10.51
C LYS A 72 -12.76 -0.94 9.02
N TYR A 73 -12.03 -0.19 8.19
CA TYR A 73 -11.89 -0.46 6.76
C TYR A 73 -11.23 -1.83 6.53
N PHE A 74 -10.15 -2.13 7.26
CA PHE A 74 -9.42 -3.39 7.12
C PHE A 74 -10.14 -4.61 7.71
N LYS A 75 -10.91 -4.45 8.80
CA LYS A 75 -11.84 -5.49 9.28
C LYS A 75 -12.89 -5.87 8.24
N GLN A 76 -13.30 -4.92 7.41
CA GLN A 76 -14.25 -5.18 6.31
C GLN A 76 -13.57 -5.81 5.09
N GLN A 77 -12.27 -5.55 4.86
CA GLN A 77 -11.56 -5.97 3.66
C GLN A 77 -10.81 -7.31 3.79
N GLY A 78 -10.56 -7.78 5.02
CA GLY A 78 -10.36 -9.21 5.29
C GLY A 78 -8.96 -9.80 5.10
N SER A 79 -7.89 -9.01 5.01
CA SER A 79 -6.51 -9.49 5.26
C SER A 79 -5.51 -8.33 5.25
N GLY A 80 -4.52 -8.36 6.16
CA GLY A 80 -3.42 -7.39 6.19
C GLY A 80 -2.63 -7.37 7.50
N GLU A 81 -1.32 -7.11 7.42
CA GLU A 81 -0.40 -7.08 8.57
C GLU A 81 -0.51 -5.76 9.34
N GLN A 82 -1.37 -5.77 10.36
CA GLN A 82 -1.88 -4.61 11.11
C GLN A 82 -0.89 -3.47 11.41
N GLN A 83 0.39 -3.77 11.67
CA GLN A 83 1.41 -2.77 12.02
C GLN A 83 1.95 -1.93 10.85
N SER A 84 2.07 -2.46 9.63
CA SER A 84 2.54 -1.66 8.49
C SER A 84 1.41 -0.87 7.81
N TRP A 85 0.17 -1.16 8.22
CA TRP A 85 -1.05 -0.71 7.57
C TRP A 85 -1.55 0.61 8.16
N ASP A 86 -1.36 0.82 9.47
CA ASP A 86 -1.75 2.06 10.15
C ASP A 86 -0.99 3.27 9.56
N LEU A 87 0.33 3.17 9.42
CA LEU A 87 1.16 4.27 8.91
C LEU A 87 0.89 4.60 7.44
N ALA A 88 0.73 3.56 6.61
CA ALA A 88 0.36 3.68 5.21
C ALA A 88 -1.04 4.32 5.05
N PHE A 89 -2.00 3.92 5.88
CA PHE A 89 -3.34 4.48 5.84
C PHE A 89 -3.37 5.94 6.29
N GLU A 90 -2.69 6.28 7.38
CA GLU A 90 -2.58 7.67 7.87
C GLU A 90 -1.98 8.60 6.82
N ASN A 91 -0.84 8.22 6.21
CA ASN A 91 -0.18 9.01 5.18
C ASN A 91 -1.06 9.19 3.94
N GLY A 92 -1.68 8.10 3.47
CA GLY A 92 -2.59 8.15 2.32
C GLY A 92 -3.80 9.06 2.57
N TYR A 93 -4.48 8.87 3.71
CA TYR A 93 -5.67 9.63 4.07
C TYR A 93 -5.38 11.13 4.22
N ALA A 94 -4.30 11.48 4.94
CA ALA A 94 -3.92 12.87 5.15
C ALA A 94 -3.63 13.59 3.83
N ASP A 95 -2.93 12.93 2.90
CA ASP A 95 -2.65 13.49 1.57
C ASP A 95 -3.92 13.66 0.74
N GLY A 96 -4.86 12.71 0.80
CA GLY A 96 -6.14 12.79 0.12
C GLY A 96 -6.98 13.95 0.64
N PHE A 97 -7.08 14.07 1.97
CA PHE A 97 -7.83 15.12 2.63
C PHE A 97 -7.24 16.51 2.34
N LYS A 98 -5.91 16.67 2.41
CA LYS A 98 -5.24 17.96 2.12
C LYS A 98 -5.41 18.43 0.67
N LYS A 99 -5.60 17.51 -0.29
CA LYS A 99 -5.83 17.87 -1.70
C LYS A 99 -7.14 18.63 -1.87
N THR A 100 -8.20 18.19 -1.20
CA THR A 100 -9.55 18.77 -1.32
C THR A 100 -9.80 19.83 -0.26
N HIS A 101 -9.10 19.75 0.86
CA HIS A 101 -9.18 20.65 2.01
C HIS A 101 -7.92 21.53 2.15
N ARG A 102 -7.49 22.13 1.03
CA ARG A 102 -6.35 23.07 1.05
C ARG A 102 -6.74 24.25 1.96
N PRO A 103 -6.01 24.53 3.06
CA PRO A 103 -6.26 25.74 3.82
C PRO A 103 -6.03 26.92 2.88
N SER A 104 -7.08 27.70 2.62
CA SER A 104 -6.97 28.97 1.90
C SER A 104 -6.03 29.86 2.71
N HIS A 105 -4.88 30.16 2.11
CA HIS A 105 -3.86 31.03 2.68
C HIS A 105 -4.31 32.50 2.72
#